data_AF-A0A9D0GEE2-F1
#
_entry.id   AF-A0A9D0GEE2-F1
#
_cell.length_a   1.000
_cell.length_b   1.000
_cell.length_c   1.000
_cell.angle_alpha   90.00
_cell.angle_beta   90.00
_cell.angle_gamma   90.00
#
_symmetry.space_group_name_H-M   'P 1'
#
loop_
_entity.id
_entity.type
_entity.pdbx_description
1 polymer ?
#
loop_
_entity_poly.entity_id
_entity_poly.type
_entity_poly.pdbx_seq_one_letter_code
_entity_poly.pdbx_strand_id
1 'polypeptide(L)'
;YARELAPLAGHYPAVKVGPPWWFHDSPNGIRRYFDRIMETAGIYNTVGFNDDTRAFLSIPARHDVWRRAAANWVAGLVVRHLIDRDDARTMIYELAYGLAKRAYRLDDREDKAAA
;
A
#
# COMPACT_ATOMS: atom_id res chain seq x y z
N TYR A 1 -12.04 4.02 7.89
CA TYR A 1 -11.05 2.92 7.77
C TYR A 1 -11.44 1.71 8.60
N ALA A 2 -11.24 1.68 9.92
CA ALA A 2 -11.45 0.46 10.73
C ALA A 2 -12.90 -0.03 10.88
N ARG A 3 -13.90 0.86 10.86
CA ARG A 3 -15.31 0.49 11.10
C ARG A 3 -15.89 -0.47 10.04
N GLU A 4 -15.57 -0.24 8.76
CA GLU A 4 -16.23 -0.92 7.64
C GLU A 4 -15.21 -1.43 6.62
N LEU A 5 -14.32 -0.57 6.13
CA LEU A 5 -13.40 -0.93 5.05
C LEU A 5 -12.47 -2.09 5.41
N ALA A 6 -11.87 -2.06 6.61
CA ALA A 6 -10.94 -3.12 7.01
C ALA A 6 -11.64 -4.48 7.20
N PRO A 7 -12.78 -4.57 7.94
CA PRO A 7 -13.53 -5.82 8.05
C PRO A 7 -14.07 -6.34 6.72
N LEU A 8 -14.59 -5.46 5.84
CA LEU A 8 -15.11 -5.88 4.54
C LEU A 8 -14.00 -6.46 3.65
N ALA A 9 -12.85 -5.78 3.55
CA ALA A 9 -11.73 -6.27 2.75
C ALA A 9 -11.03 -7.49 3.37
N GLY A 10 -11.07 -7.63 4.70
CA GLY A 10 -10.55 -8.80 5.39
C GLY A 10 -11.43 -10.06 5.22
N HIS A 11 -12.72 -9.89 4.92
CA HIS A 11 -13.66 -11.00 4.77
C HIS A 11 -13.95 -11.37 3.31
N TYR A 12 -14.22 -10.40 2.45
CA TYR A 12 -14.69 -10.65 1.07
C TYR A 12 -13.51 -10.76 0.09
N PRO A 13 -13.29 -11.92 -0.58
CA PRO A 13 -12.15 -12.11 -1.48
C PRO A 13 -12.08 -11.13 -2.66
N ALA A 14 -13.23 -10.61 -3.08
CA ALA A 14 -13.35 -9.67 -4.19
C ALA A 14 -13.07 -8.21 -3.79
N VAL A 15 -12.95 -7.91 -2.49
CA VAL A 15 -12.81 -6.54 -1.99
C VAL A 15 -11.35 -6.25 -1.64
N LYS A 16 -10.85 -5.10 -2.11
CA LYS A 16 -9.55 -4.55 -1.75
C LYS A 16 -9.70 -3.09 -1.34
N VAL A 17 -8.77 -2.60 -0.52
CA VAL A 17 -8.74 -1.19 -0.07
C VAL A 17 -7.70 -0.39 -0.85
N GLY A 18 -8.14 0.71 -1.47
CA GLY A 18 -7.28 1.74 -2.06
C GLY A 18 -6.33 2.41 -1.06
N PRO A 19 -5.34 3.20 -1.54
CA PRO A 19 -4.58 4.10 -0.67
C PRO A 19 -5.47 5.20 -0.07
N PRO A 20 -4.99 5.93 0.95
CA PRO A 20 -5.69 7.13 1.41
C PRO A 20 -5.78 8.16 0.28
N TRP A 21 -6.99 8.65 0.02
CA TRP A 21 -7.30 9.44 -1.17
C TRP A 21 -7.50 10.94 -0.89
N TRP A 22 -7.21 11.77 -1.88
CA TRP A 22 -7.39 13.22 -1.89
C TRP A 22 -6.73 13.89 -0.68
N PHE A 23 -7.49 14.49 0.23
CA PHE A 23 -6.96 15.17 1.42
C PHE A 23 -6.21 14.21 2.37
N HIS A 24 -6.45 12.92 2.23
CA HIS A 24 -5.79 11.89 3.03
C HIS A 24 -4.48 11.38 2.39
N ASP A 25 -4.18 11.71 1.13
CA ASP A 25 -2.86 11.48 0.53
C ASP A 25 -1.84 12.50 1.09
N SER A 26 -1.50 12.31 2.36
CA SER A 26 -0.57 13.13 3.13
C SER A 26 0.11 12.28 4.20
N PRO A 27 1.27 12.67 4.76
CA PRO A 27 1.98 11.87 5.76
C PRO A 27 1.11 11.43 6.94
N ASN A 28 0.24 12.32 7.44
CA ASN A 28 -0.68 12.02 8.54
C ASN A 28 -1.86 11.14 8.10
N GLY A 29 -2.36 11.30 6.87
CA GLY A 29 -3.41 10.44 6.34
C GLY A 29 -2.92 9.02 6.09
N ILE A 30 -1.71 8.88 5.52
CA ILE A 30 -1.03 7.59 5.32
C ILE A 30 -0.77 6.88 6.64
N ARG A 31 -0.25 7.58 7.66
CA ARG A 31 -0.08 6.99 8.99
C ARG A 31 -1.41 6.44 9.55
N ARG A 32 -2.47 7.26 9.52
CA ARG A 32 -3.80 6.86 10.00
C ARG A 32 -4.39 5.70 9.20
N TYR A 33 -4.10 5.63 7.90
CA TYR A 33 -4.52 4.52 7.05
C TYR A 33 -3.88 3.21 7.53
N PHE A 34 -2.55 3.18 7.70
CA PHE A 34 -1.85 2.01 8.22
C PHE A 34 -2.38 1.59 9.61
N ASP A 35 -2.53 2.55 10.52
CA ASP A 35 -3.02 2.30 11.89
C ASP A 35 -4.46 1.74 11.95
N ARG A 36 -5.27 1.94 10.90
CA ARG A 36 -6.71 1.60 10.93
C ARG A 36 -7.14 0.51 9.94
N ILE A 37 -6.26 0.11 9.01
CA ILE A 37 -6.57 -0.90 8.00
C ILE A 37 -5.82 -2.21 8.29
N MET A 38 -4.55 -2.14 8.71
CA MET A 38 -3.65 -3.28 8.65
C MET A 38 -3.98 -4.40 9.64
N GLU A 39 -4.50 -4.09 10.82
CA GLU A 39 -4.82 -5.10 11.83
C GLU A 39 -5.94 -6.07 11.41
N THR A 40 -6.88 -5.63 10.57
CA THR A 40 -8.00 -6.46 10.11
C THR A 40 -7.83 -6.92 8.66
N ALA A 41 -7.41 -6.03 7.76
CA ALA A 41 -7.30 -6.35 6.34
C ALA A 41 -5.94 -7.00 5.99
N GLY A 42 -4.87 -6.65 6.71
CA GLY A 42 -3.49 -6.92 6.29
C GLY A 42 -3.10 -6.17 5.02
N ILE A 43 -1.80 -6.19 4.67
CA ILE A 43 -1.31 -5.47 3.48
C ILE A 43 -1.82 -6.10 2.18
N TYR A 44 -2.04 -7.41 2.15
CA TYR A 44 -2.41 -8.14 0.93
C TYR A 44 -3.87 -7.93 0.50
N ASN A 45 -4.69 -7.32 1.35
CA ASN A 45 -6.02 -6.82 0.97
C ASN A 45 -6.04 -5.33 0.62
N THR A 46 -4.86 -4.74 0.43
CA THR A 46 -4.69 -3.39 -0.12
C THR A 46 -4.11 -3.45 -1.53
N VAL A 47 -4.05 -2.31 -2.22
CA VAL A 47 -3.62 -2.22 -3.62
C VAL A 47 -2.34 -1.42 -3.85
N GLY A 48 -1.60 -1.10 -2.79
CA GLY A 48 -0.44 -0.20 -2.87
C GLY A 48 -0.87 1.27 -3.01
N PHE A 49 -0.27 2.01 -3.94
CA PHE A 49 -0.44 3.45 -4.07
C PHE A 49 -0.64 3.91 -5.52
N ASN A 50 -1.41 4.99 -5.67
CA ASN A 50 -1.56 5.76 -6.88
C ASN A 50 -1.56 7.25 -6.50
N ASP A 51 -0.95 8.10 -7.33
CA ASP A 51 -0.73 9.51 -7.03
C ASP A 51 -1.95 10.42 -7.27
N ASP A 52 -2.89 9.98 -8.13
CA ASP A 52 -4.12 10.69 -8.49
C ASP A 52 -3.90 12.20 -8.79
N THR A 53 -2.88 12.51 -9.61
CA THR A 53 -2.52 13.88 -9.89
C THR A 53 -2.60 14.26 -11.36
N ARG A 54 -2.96 15.52 -11.62
CA ARG A 54 -2.76 16.16 -12.93
C ARG A 54 -1.39 16.82 -13.06
N ALA A 55 -0.66 16.98 -11.96
CA ALA A 55 0.65 17.63 -11.95
C ALA A 55 1.76 16.61 -12.20
N PHE A 56 2.12 16.38 -13.46
CA PHE A 56 3.08 15.35 -13.89
C PHE A 56 4.40 15.37 -13.08
N LEU A 57 4.96 16.56 -12.85
CA LEU A 57 6.22 16.70 -12.09
C LEU A 57 6.10 16.31 -10.61
N SER A 58 4.88 16.22 -10.07
CA SER A 58 4.65 15.78 -8.69
C SER A 58 4.62 14.26 -8.52
N ILE A 59 4.47 13.49 -9.61
CA ILE A 59 4.40 12.02 -9.57
C ILE A 59 5.57 11.40 -8.79
N PRO A 60 6.85 11.72 -9.07
CA PRO A 60 7.97 11.13 -8.32
C PRO A 60 7.97 11.54 -6.85
N ALA A 61 7.62 12.79 -6.53
CA ALA A 61 7.57 13.28 -5.16
C ALA A 61 6.47 12.57 -4.34
N ARG A 62 5.29 12.36 -4.93
CA ARG A 62 4.17 11.64 -4.28
C ARG A 62 4.51 10.18 -3.99
N HIS A 63 5.11 9.49 -4.96
CA HIS A 63 5.57 8.12 -4.78
C HIS A 63 6.66 8.01 -3.71
N ASP A 64 7.58 8.99 -3.62
CA ASP A 64 8.60 9.02 -2.57
C ASP A 64 7.97 9.19 -1.17
N VAL A 65 6.97 10.06 -1.03
CA VAL A 65 6.22 10.23 0.23
C VAL A 65 5.57 8.92 0.67
N TRP A 66 4.87 8.21 -0.23
CA TRP A 66 4.28 6.91 0.07
C TRP A 66 5.35 5.90 0.52
N ARG A 67 6.44 5.76 -0.24
CA ARG A 67 7.52 4.80 0.04
C ARG A 67 8.16 5.05 1.39
N ARG A 68 8.44 6.31 1.73
CA ARG A 68 9.01 6.69 3.04
C ARG A 68 8.05 6.47 4.18
N ALA A 69 6.77 6.79 4.00
CA ALA A 69 5.75 6.58 5.02
C ALA A 69 5.52 5.07 5.28
N ALA A 70 5.46 4.26 4.22
CA ALA A 70 5.37 2.81 4.30
C ALA A 70 6.61 2.22 5.00
N ALA A 71 7.82 2.63 4.60
CA ALA A 71 9.06 2.19 5.21
C ALA A 71 9.12 2.53 6.70
N ASN A 72 8.68 3.73 7.08
CA ASN A 72 8.62 4.15 8.48
C ASN A 72 7.64 3.28 9.30
N TRP A 73 6.46 2.97 8.74
CA TRP A 73 5.50 2.08 9.40
C TRP A 73 6.05 0.66 9.58
N VAL A 74 6.62 0.06 8.51
CA VAL A 74 7.24 -1.27 8.54
C VAL A 74 8.42 -1.30 9.52
N ALA A 75 9.30 -0.30 9.50
CA ALA A 75 10.40 -0.19 10.46
C ALA A 75 9.90 -0.13 11.90
N GLY A 76 8.77 0.54 12.15
CA GLY A 76 8.11 0.53 13.46
C GLY A 76 7.68 -0.86 13.91
N LEU A 77 7.21 -1.72 13.00
CA LEU A 77 6.90 -3.12 13.32
C LEU A 77 8.16 -3.91 13.67
N VAL A 78 9.24 -3.74 12.90
CA VAL A 78 10.54 -4.41 13.14
C VAL A 78 11.12 -4.02 14.50
N VAL A 79 11.18 -2.72 14.82
CA VAL A 79 11.76 -2.23 16.08
C VAL A 79 10.93 -2.65 17.29
N ARG A 80 9.61 -2.86 17.11
CA ARG A 80 8.72 -3.43 18.14
C ARG A 80 8.75 -4.96 18.17
N HIS A 81 9.59 -5.61 17.37
CA HIS A 81 9.68 -7.07 17.26
C HIS A 81 8.36 -7.76 16.87
N LEU A 82 7.50 -7.07 16.12
CA LEU A 82 6.23 -7.63 15.63
C LEU A 82 6.43 -8.44 14.33
N ILE A 83 7.48 -8.11 13.57
CA ILE A 83 7.91 -8.82 12.36
C ILE A 83 9.44 -8.88 12.34
N ASP A 84 10.01 -9.82 11.59
CA ASP A 84 11.45 -9.86 11.36
C ASP A 84 11.88 -8.98 10.16
N ARG A 85 13.19 -8.97 9.87
CA ARG A 85 13.75 -8.16 8.78
C ARG A 85 13.46 -8.71 7.39
N ASP A 86 13.24 -10.01 7.24
CA ASP A 86 12.99 -10.64 5.95
C ASP A 86 11.53 -10.43 5.54
N ASP A 87 10.61 -10.51 6.49
CA ASP A 87 9.22 -10.07 6.33
C ASP A 87 9.19 -8.59 5.96
N ALA A 88 9.92 -7.74 6.69
CA ALA A 88 9.95 -6.30 6.41
C ALA A 88 10.43 -5.96 4.99
N ARG A 89 11.45 -6.67 4.48
CA ARG A 89 11.96 -6.53 3.11
C ARG A 89 10.90 -6.92 2.08
N THR A 90 10.16 -7.99 2.34
CA THR A 90 9.07 -8.43 1.48
C THR A 90 7.94 -7.40 1.50
N MET A 91 7.49 -7.00 2.69
CA MET A 91 6.40 -6.03 2.86
C MET A 91 6.68 -4.69 2.18
N ILE A 92 7.91 -4.17 2.26
CA ILE A 92 8.23 -2.87 1.65
C ILE A 92 8.25 -2.94 0.12
N TYR A 93 8.74 -4.05 -0.45
CA TYR A 93 8.65 -4.29 -1.89
C TYR A 93 7.18 -4.39 -2.34
N GLU A 94 6.37 -5.11 -1.57
CA GLU A 94 4.96 -5.28 -1.84
C GLU A 94 4.18 -3.97 -1.82
N LEU A 95 4.39 -3.15 -0.79
CA LEU A 95 3.76 -1.82 -0.67
C LEU A 95 4.22 -0.83 -1.76
N ALA A 96 5.44 -0.96 -2.28
CA ALA A 96 6.00 -0.03 -3.26
C ALA A 96 5.73 -0.43 -4.71
N TYR A 97 5.51 -1.71 -4.99
CA TYR A 97 5.44 -2.24 -6.36
C TYR A 97 4.50 -3.45 -6.50
N GLY A 98 4.74 -4.52 -5.75
CA GLY A 98 4.09 -5.81 -5.97
C GLY A 98 2.57 -5.80 -5.86
N LEU A 99 2.02 -5.13 -4.84
CA LEU A 99 0.57 -5.06 -4.63
C LEU A 99 -0.15 -4.32 -5.76
N ALA A 100 0.41 -3.19 -6.20
CA ALA A 100 -0.17 -2.41 -7.29
C ALA A 100 -0.13 -3.21 -8.60
N LYS A 101 1.01 -3.83 -8.92
CA LYS A 101 1.16 -4.60 -10.15
C LYS A 101 0.12 -5.73 -10.25
N ARG A 102 -0.06 -6.49 -9.17
CA ARG A 102 -1.04 -7.58 -9.10
C ARG A 102 -2.49 -7.08 -9.08
N ALA A 103 -2.80 -6.06 -8.29
CA ALA A 103 -4.17 -5.53 -8.15
C ALA A 103 -4.70 -4.97 -9.49
N TYR A 104 -3.84 -4.30 -10.25
CA TYR A 104 -4.18 -3.71 -11.54
C TYR A 104 -3.88 -4.63 -12.75
N ARG A 105 -3.47 -5.88 -12.51
CA ARG A 105 -3.16 -6.88 -13.56
C ARG A 105 -2.17 -6.35 -14.60
N LEU A 106 -1.08 -5.74 -14.11
CA LEU A 106 -0.04 -5.17 -14.98
C LEU A 106 1.01 -6.20 -15.39
N ASP A 107 1.10 -7.35 -14.70
CA ASP A 107 1.97 -8.47 -15.07
C ASP A 107 1.62 -9.05 -16.46
N ASP A 108 0.32 -9.21 -16.77
CA ASP A 108 -0.18 -9.76 -18.03
C ASP A 108 0.26 -8.99 -19.29
N ARG A 109 0.72 -7.74 -19.12
CA ARG A 109 1.20 -6.89 -20.23
C ARG A 109 2.66 -7.11 -20.57
N GLU A 110 3.49 -7.46 -19.59
CA GLU A 110 4.91 -7.76 -19.82
C GLU A 110 5.05 -9.06 -20.62
N ASP A 111 4.23 -10.08 -20.31
CA ASP A 111 4.19 -11.35 -21.04
C ASP A 111 3.76 -11.18 -22.51
N LYS A 112 2.87 -10.22 -22.80
CA LYS A 112 2.42 -9.91 -24.17
C LYS A 112 3.36 -9.01 -24.95
N ALA A 113 4.23 -8.24 -24.28
CA ALA A 113 5.24 -7.42 -24.94
C ALA A 113 6.53 -8.19 -25.22
N ALA A 114 6.75 -9.31 -24.52
CA ALA A 114 7.89 -10.22 -24.70
C ALA A 114 7.63 -11.36 -25.72
N ALA A 115 6.41 -11.49 -26.22
CA ALA A 115 5.98 -12.45 -27.25
C ALA A 115 5.80 -11.76 -28.61
#